data_AF-A0A1A0NUU2-F1
#
_entry.id   AF-A0A1A0NUU2-F1
#
_cell.length_a   1.000
_cell.length_b   1.000
_cell.length_c   1.000
_cell.angle_alpha   90.00
_cell.angle_beta   90.00
_cell.angle_gamma   90.00
#
_symmetry.space_group_name_H-M   'P 1'
#
loop_
_entity.id
_entity.type
_entity.pdbx_description
1 polymer ?
#
loop_
_entity_poly.entity_id
_entity_poly.type
_entity_poly.pdbx_seq_one_letter_code
_entity_poly.pdbx_strand_id
1 'polypeptide(L)' 'MPAGETGFDDVTFDLISVQYHSLKAGHDYGQYVRDAKNAGLDDAAEFFETVMSQDAERARRCHDLLGKLQGSSVSGPATS' A
#
# COMPACT_ATOMS: atom_id res chain seq x y z
N MET A 1 13.20 -23.44 -4.78
CA MET A 1 12.65 -22.69 -5.93
C MET A 1 12.94 -21.22 -5.66
N PRO A 2 13.70 -20.51 -6.51
CA PRO A 2 13.94 -19.08 -6.32
C PRO A 2 12.64 -18.31 -6.61
N ALA A 3 12.46 -17.17 -5.96
CA ALA A 3 11.24 -16.37 -6.06
C ALA A 3 11.04 -15.84 -7.49
N GLY A 4 9.93 -16.25 -8.11
CA GLY A 4 9.00 -15.38 -8.82
C GLY A 4 9.55 -14.47 -9.91
N GLU A 5 10.05 -15.05 -11.01
CA GLU A 5 10.26 -14.33 -12.27
C GLU A 5 8.92 -13.90 -12.89
N THR A 6 8.35 -12.79 -12.41
CA THR A 6 7.23 -12.10 -13.10
C THR A 6 7.72 -11.15 -14.20
N GLY A 7 9.03 -11.00 -14.38
CA GLY A 7 9.64 -10.11 -15.37
C GLY A 7 9.66 -8.63 -14.99
N PHE A 8 9.11 -8.27 -13.82
CA PHE A 8 9.35 -7.00 -13.13
C PHE A 8 10.36 -7.23 -12.01
N ASP A 9 11.21 -6.23 -11.70
CA ASP A 9 11.99 -6.26 -10.46
C ASP A 9 11.02 -6.48 -9.29
N ASP A 10 11.28 -7.53 -8.49
CA ASP A 10 10.46 -8.00 -7.36
C ASP A 10 9.95 -6.81 -6.51
N VAL A 11 10.85 -5.86 -6.25
CA VAL A 11 10.60 -4.65 -5.47
C VAL A 11 9.55 -3.71 -6.11
N THR A 12 9.52 -3.57 -7.43
CA THR A 12 8.51 -2.70 -8.08
C THR A 12 7.12 -3.30 -7.95
N PHE A 13 7.00 -4.61 -8.17
CA PHE A 13 5.75 -5.33 -7.98
C PHE A 13 5.31 -5.27 -6.51
N ASP A 14 6.23 -5.50 -5.57
CA ASP A 14 5.97 -5.41 -4.13
C ASP A 14 5.44 -4.03 -3.72
N LEU A 15 6.05 -2.96 -4.21
CA LEU A 15 5.62 -1.59 -3.91
C LEU A 15 4.23 -1.28 -4.48
N ILE A 16 3.93 -1.73 -5.70
CA ILE A 16 2.60 -1.62 -6.31
C ILE A 16 1.57 -2.39 -5.47
N SER A 17 1.91 -3.62 -5.07
CA SER A 17 1.05 -4.47 -4.25
C SER A 17 0.70 -3.79 -2.92
N VAL A 18 1.71 -3.30 -2.17
CA VAL A 18 1.49 -2.58 -0.91
C VAL A 18 0.65 -1.31 -1.11
N GLN A 19 0.94 -0.53 -2.17
CA GLN A 19 0.16 0.67 -2.47
C GLN A 19 -1.31 0.34 -2.73
N TYR A 20 -1.58 -0.64 -3.59
CA TYR A 20 -2.94 -1.06 -3.91
C TYR A 20 -3.69 -1.55 -2.67
N HIS A 21 -3.10 -2.41 -1.86
CA HIS A 21 -3.74 -2.95 -0.66
C HIS A 21 -4.04 -1.87 0.38
N SER A 22 -3.13 -0.90 0.56
CA SER A 22 -3.34 0.22 1.50
C SER A 22 -4.48 1.14 1.04
N LEU A 23 -4.56 1.43 -0.27
CA LEU A 23 -5.66 2.24 -0.83
C LEU A 23 -7.00 1.51 -0.77
N LYS A 24 -7.00 0.20 -1.07
CA LYS A 24 -8.19 -0.63 -1.00
C LYS A 24 -8.74 -0.71 0.43
N ALA A 25 -7.88 -0.93 1.41
CA ALA A 25 -8.30 -1.00 2.81
C ALA A 25 -8.82 0.36 3.32
N GLY A 26 -8.20 1.46 2.88
CA GLY A 26 -8.65 2.84 3.13
C GLY A 26 -10.11 3.10 2.74
N HIS A 27 -10.58 2.50 1.64
CA HIS A 27 -11.98 2.60 1.21
C HIS A 27 -12.95 1.92 2.20
N ASP A 28 -12.55 0.80 2.78
CA ASP A 28 -13.41 -0.01 3.66
C ASP A 28 -13.45 0.55 5.10
N TYR A 29 -12.38 1.22 5.56
CA TYR A 29 -12.27 1.74 6.93
C TYR A 29 -13.36 2.74 7.31
N GLY A 30 -13.85 3.54 6.36
CA GLY A 30 -14.96 4.46 6.63
C GLY A 30 -16.22 3.74 7.12
N GLN A 31 -16.47 2.52 6.63
CA GLN A 31 -17.57 1.69 7.13
C GLN A 31 -17.27 1.18 8.54
N TYR A 32 -16.06 0.71 8.81
CA TYR A 32 -15.67 0.19 10.14
C TYR A 32 -15.74 1.27 11.23
N VAL A 33 -15.31 2.49 10.92
CA VAL A 33 -15.45 3.64 11.83
C VAL A 33 -16.91 3.94 12.13
N ARG A 34 -17.80 3.92 11.10
CA ARG A 34 -19.23 4.12 11.29
C ARG A 34 -19.85 3.03 12.17
N ASP A 35 -19.50 1.77 11.91
CA ASP A 35 -20.02 0.63 12.66
C ASP A 35 -19.59 0.67 14.13
N ALA A 36 -18.31 0.99 14.39
CA ALA A 36 -17.80 1.17 15.75
C ALA A 36 -18.51 2.31 16.49
N LYS A 37 -18.67 3.48 15.85
CA LYS A 37 -19.40 4.63 16.43
C LYS A 37 -20.86 4.31 16.71
N ASN A 38 -21.54 3.61 15.78
CA ASN A 38 -22.93 3.19 15.97
C ASN A 38 -23.09 2.18 17.12
N ALA A 39 -22.05 1.39 17.41
CA ALA A 39 -22.01 0.44 18.52
C ALA A 39 -21.55 1.06 19.84
N GLY A 40 -21.17 2.35 19.88
CA GLY A 40 -20.62 3.00 21.07
C GLY A 40 -19.23 2.49 21.46
N LEU A 41 -18.47 1.97 20.49
CA LEU A 41 -17.12 1.43 20.70
C LEU A 41 -16.06 2.44 20.26
N ASP A 42 -15.89 3.50 21.06
CA ASP A 42 -15.03 4.64 20.71
C ASP A 42 -13.56 4.24 20.51
N ASP A 43 -13.01 3.37 21.37
CA ASP A 43 -11.64 2.87 21.24
C ASP A 43 -11.40 2.14 19.89
N ALA A 44 -12.41 1.40 19.43
CA ALA A 44 -12.33 0.70 18.14
C ALA A 44 -12.42 1.69 16.97
N ALA A 45 -13.26 2.73 17.09
CA ALA A 45 -13.35 3.78 16.09
C ALA A 45 -12.02 4.55 15.95
N GLU A 46 -11.40 4.93 17.07
CA GLU A 46 -10.08 5.59 17.10
C GLU A 46 -8.99 4.69 16.51
N PHE A 47 -9.03 3.40 16.82
CA PHE A 47 -8.13 2.42 16.22
C PHE A 47 -8.28 2.38 14.69
N PHE A 48 -9.51 2.29 14.17
CA PHE A 48 -9.73 2.26 12.71
C PHE A 48 -9.33 3.58 12.03
N GLU A 49 -9.58 4.73 12.65
CA GLU A 49 -9.11 6.03 12.15
C GLU A 49 -7.57 6.09 12.11
N THR A 50 -6.91 5.54 13.14
CA THR A 50 -5.44 5.43 13.18
C THR A 50 -4.91 4.54 12.06
N VAL A 51 -5.49 3.36 11.87
CA VAL A 51 -5.11 2.43 10.80
C VAL A 51 -5.31 3.08 9.43
N MET A 52 -6.42 3.79 9.23
CA MET A 52 -6.69 4.53 7.99
C MET A 52 -5.61 5.58 7.69
N SER A 53 -5.20 6.36 8.70
CA SER A 53 -4.13 7.35 8.52
C SER A 53 -2.80 6.68 8.14
N GLN A 54 -2.47 5.56 8.78
CA GLN A 54 -1.23 4.83 8.49
C GLN A 54 -1.22 4.22 7.08
N ASP A 55 -2.36 3.70 6.60
CA ASP A 55 -2.47 3.17 5.25
C ASP A 55 -2.39 4.26 4.18
N ALA A 56 -2.98 5.43 4.43
CA ALA A 56 -2.80 6.59 3.56
C ALA A 56 -1.32 7.00 3.45
N GLU A 57 -0.60 6.99 4.58
CA GLU A 57 0.84 7.24 4.59
C GLU A 57 1.64 6.17 3.85
N ARG A 58 1.33 4.87 4.06
CA ARG A 58 1.95 3.75 3.34
C ARG A 58 1.76 3.88 1.83
N ALA A 59 0.53 4.14 1.38
CA ALA A 59 0.21 4.33 -0.03
C ALA A 59 1.03 5.46 -0.66
N ARG A 60 1.09 6.62 0.02
CA ARG A 60 1.91 7.77 -0.41
C ARG A 60 3.38 7.40 -0.47
N ARG A 61 3.91 6.70 0.54
CA ARG A 61 5.32 6.31 0.57
C ARG A 61 5.68 5.37 -0.57
N CYS A 62 4.83 4.40 -0.90
CA CYS A 62 5.02 3.56 -2.07
C CYS A 62 5.02 4.37 -3.37
N HIS A 63 4.16 5.39 -3.47
CA HIS A 63 4.12 6.28 -4.65
C HIS A 63 5.46 6.99 -4.86
N ASP A 64 6.01 7.56 -3.79
CA ASP A 64 7.30 8.25 -3.85
C ASP A 64 8.45 7.30 -4.22
N LEU A 65 8.43 6.06 -3.70
CA LEU A 65 9.44 5.05 -4.01
C LEU A 65 9.36 4.60 -5.47
N LEU A 66 8.15 4.38 -5.99
CA LEU A 66 7.93 4.05 -7.40
C LEU A 66 8.43 5.18 -8.32
N GLY A 67 8.17 6.45 -7.97
CA GLY A 67 8.69 7.59 -8.72
C GLY A 67 10.23 7.63 -8.77
N LYS A 68 10.89 7.25 -7.67
CA LYS A 68 12.37 7.16 -7.64
C LYS A 68 12.90 6.04 -8.53
N LEU A 69 12.22 4.89 -8.58
CA LEU A 69 12.58 3.77 -9.45
C LEU A 69 12.35 4.09 -10.93
N GLN A 70 11.35 4.91 -11.25
CA GLN A 70 11.11 5.36 -12.62
C GLN A 70 12.11 6.44 -13.08
N GLY A 71 12.51 7.34 -12.18
CA GLY A 71 13.51 8.38 -12.47
C GLY A 71 14.95 7.90 -12.45
N SER A 72 15.23 6.80 -11.74
CA SER A 72 16.49 6.08 -11.78
C SER A 72 16.33 5.00 -12.84
N SER A 73 16.70 5.24 -14.10
CA SER A 73 16.67 4.21 -15.13
C SER A 73 17.44 2.95 -14.70
N VAL A 74 16.76 2.00 -14.06
CA VAL A 74 17.26 0.64 -13.89
C VAL A 74 17.27 0.09 -15.30
N SER A 75 18.48 0.10 -15.87
CA SER A 75 18.78 -0.56 -17.13
C SER A 75 18.36 -2.01 -16.95
N GLY A 76 17.26 -2.41 -17.61
CA GLY A 76 16.89 -3.81 -17.73
C GLY A 76 18.06 -4.60 -18.30
N PRO A 77 18.13 -5.92 -18.06
CA PRO A 77 19.27 -6.72 -18.48
C PRO A 77 19.47 -6.55 -19.98
N ALA A 78 20.70 -6.20 -20.37
CA ALA A 78 21.10 -6.13 -21.76
C ALA A 78 20.91 -7.53 -22.36
N THR A 79 19.83 -7.71 -23.12
CA THR A 79 19.66 -8.87 -23.96
C THR A 79 20.69 -8.77 -25.09
N SER A 80 21.72 -9.63 -25.00
CA SER A 80 22.63 -9.93 -26.11
C SER A 80 22.05 -11.04 -26.98
#